data_AF-A0A6B1FB80-F1
#
_entry.id   AF-A0A6B1FB80-F1
#
_cell.length_a   1.000
_cell.length_b   1.000
_cell.length_c   1.000
_cell.angle_alpha   90.00
_cell.angle_beta   90.00
_cell.angle_gamma   90.00
#
_symmetry.space_group_name_H-M   'P 1'
#
loop_
_entity.id
_entity.type
_entity.pdbx_description
1 polymer ?
#
loop_
_entity_poly.entity_id
_entity_poly.type
_entity_poly.pdbx_seq_one_letter_code
_entity_poly.pdbx_strand_id
1 'polypeptide(L)'
;MTLIYQLIESERLEEATAVLLRDPRTHAPEPSALAELADAYAERDDRARALEYYTMSLQANPGNDRVRRKLLDMGVDVATLIPEFVVAPATLATYAGRYRFPGDIVGTIRQVQDAALEIQVFGLPDTLLVPISEDVFFLENTEAQLTFNRDASGKVESLTWLLYGREVHASKIE
;
A
#
# COMPACT_ATOMS: atom_id res chain seq x y z
N MET A 1 1.65 3.55 20.68
CA MET A 1 3.06 3.38 20.26
C MET A 1 3.47 1.93 20.49
N THR A 2 3.88 1.19 19.46
CA THR A 2 4.42 -0.17 19.63
C THR A 2 5.90 -0.09 20.06
N LEU A 3 6.46 -1.18 20.59
CA LEU A 3 7.85 -1.24 21.06
C LEU A 3 8.87 -0.78 20.00
N ILE A 4 8.61 -1.07 18.72
CA ILE A 4 9.51 -0.73 17.61
C ILE A 4 9.68 0.79 17.50
N TYR A 5 8.57 1.54 17.47
CA TYR A 5 8.61 3.01 17.40
C TYR A 5 9.31 3.62 18.62
N GLN A 6 9.11 3.06 19.82
CA GLN A 6 9.82 3.53 21.03
C GLN A 6 11.34 3.32 20.94
N LEU A 7 11.78 2.21 20.35
CA LEU A 7 13.20 1.92 20.14
C LEU A 7 13.81 2.83 19.08
N ILE A 8 13.07 3.14 18.00
CA ILE A 8 13.49 4.10 16.97
C ILE A 8 13.65 5.49 17.58
N GLU A 9 12.65 5.99 18.31
CA GLU A 9 12.69 7.29 19.00
C GLU A 9 13.82 7.38 20.04
N SER A 10 14.14 6.25 20.69
CA SER A 10 15.25 6.15 21.64
C SER A 10 16.59 5.87 20.96
N GLU A 11 16.67 5.98 19.63
CA GLU A 11 17.90 5.84 18.86
C GLU A 11 18.55 4.43 18.91
N ARG A 12 17.81 3.44 19.42
CA ARG A 12 18.22 2.03 19.62
C ARG A 12 17.89 1.19 18.38
N LEU A 13 18.43 1.60 17.22
CA LEU A 13 18.02 1.05 15.92
C LEU A 13 18.34 -0.44 15.73
N GLU A 14 19.44 -0.94 16.28
CA GLU A 14 19.77 -2.37 16.20
C GLU A 14 18.73 -3.23 16.94
N GLU A 15 18.24 -2.75 18.08
CA GLU A 15 17.19 -3.43 18.83
C GLU A 15 15.84 -3.30 18.13
N ALA A 16 15.52 -2.12 17.57
CA ALA A 16 14.34 -1.92 16.74
C ALA A 16 14.34 -2.89 15.55
N THR A 17 15.49 -3.02 14.88
CA THR A 17 15.73 -3.96 13.77
C THR A 17 15.47 -5.40 14.21
N ALA A 18 16.08 -5.83 15.31
CA ALA A 18 15.92 -7.18 15.84
C ALA A 18 14.46 -7.51 16.21
N VAL A 19 13.70 -6.54 16.70
CA VAL A 19 12.27 -6.71 17.02
C VAL A 19 11.42 -6.75 15.74
N LEU A 20 11.65 -5.84 14.80
CA LEU A 20 10.88 -5.72 13.56
C LEU A 20 11.09 -6.93 12.64
N LEU A 21 12.32 -7.43 12.56
CA LEU A 21 12.70 -8.55 11.69
C LEU A 21 12.66 -9.90 12.40
N ARG A 22 12.08 -9.99 13.61
CA ARG A 22 12.05 -11.24 14.36
C ARG A 22 11.17 -12.26 13.62
N ASP A 23 11.76 -13.40 13.30
CA ASP A 23 11.14 -14.54 12.60
C ASP A 23 10.21 -14.16 11.42
N PRO A 24 10.77 -13.75 10.27
CA PRO A 24 9.99 -13.30 9.12
C PRO A 24 9.13 -14.40 8.48
N ARG A 25 9.28 -15.67 8.91
CA ARG A 25 8.45 -16.78 8.43
C ARG A 25 7.07 -16.80 9.06
N THR A 26 6.92 -16.17 10.23
CA THR A 26 5.67 -16.16 11.01
C THR A 26 5.09 -14.76 11.14
N HIS A 27 5.88 -13.72 10.86
CA HIS A 27 5.39 -12.34 10.84
C HIS A 27 6.12 -11.52 9.77
N ALA A 28 5.39 -11.09 8.73
CA ALA A 28 5.93 -10.13 7.79
C ALA A 28 6.17 -8.80 8.53
N PRO A 29 7.34 -8.15 8.33
CA PRO A 29 7.61 -6.87 8.96
C PRO A 29 6.61 -5.82 8.46
N GLU A 30 6.20 -4.96 9.37
CA GLU A 30 5.22 -3.91 9.10
C GLU A 30 5.86 -2.83 8.19
N PRO A 31 5.28 -2.49 7.02
CA PRO A 31 5.94 -1.66 6.02
C PRO A 31 6.25 -0.22 6.48
N SER A 32 5.39 0.40 7.29
CA SER A 32 5.64 1.74 7.83
C SER A 32 6.75 1.73 8.88
N ALA A 33 6.80 0.73 9.77
CA ALA A 33 7.94 0.55 10.67
C ALA A 33 9.28 0.34 9.93
N LEU A 34 9.28 -0.36 8.80
CA LEU A 34 10.46 -0.47 7.93
C LEU A 34 10.89 0.90 7.37
N ALA A 35 9.92 1.71 6.93
CA ALA A 35 10.19 3.04 6.41
C ALA A 35 10.78 3.97 7.48
N GLU A 36 10.20 4.00 8.69
CA GLU A 36 10.70 4.82 9.80
C GLU A 36 12.10 4.36 10.26
N LEU A 37 12.35 3.06 10.29
CA LEU A 37 13.68 2.53 10.58
C LEU A 37 14.70 2.95 9.51
N ALA A 38 14.29 2.95 8.24
CA ALA A 38 15.12 3.41 7.12
C ALA A 38 15.44 4.91 7.21
N ASP A 39 14.49 5.76 7.58
CA ASP A 39 14.74 7.19 7.85
C ASP A 39 15.79 7.35 8.94
N ALA A 40 15.64 6.64 10.06
CA ALA A 40 16.56 6.74 11.19
C ALA A 40 18.00 6.28 10.86
N TYR A 41 18.17 5.28 9.99
CA TYR A 41 19.49 4.90 9.47
C TYR A 41 20.03 5.94 8.48
N ALA A 42 19.19 6.51 7.62
CA ALA A 42 19.58 7.55 6.67
C ALA A 42 20.07 8.83 7.36
N GLU A 43 19.43 9.24 8.46
CA GLU A 43 19.83 10.39 9.28
C GLU A 43 21.21 10.23 9.93
N ARG A 44 21.71 8.99 10.00
CA ARG A 44 23.03 8.63 10.55
C ARG A 44 24.06 8.32 9.46
N ASP A 45 23.76 8.69 8.21
CA ASP A 45 24.57 8.39 7.04
C ASP A 45 24.79 6.87 6.80
N ASP A 46 24.02 5.98 7.44
CA ASP A 46 24.02 4.53 7.17
C ASP A 46 23.14 4.23 5.96
N ARG A 47 23.65 4.67 4.80
CA ARG A 47 22.97 4.54 3.51
C ARG A 47 22.65 3.09 3.15
N ALA A 48 23.51 2.15 3.54
CA ALA A 48 23.33 0.74 3.18
C ALA A 48 22.07 0.16 3.82
N ARG A 49 21.89 0.37 5.12
CA ARG A 49 20.69 -0.09 5.85
C ARG A 49 19.44 0.70 5.48
N ALA A 50 19.59 2.01 5.25
CA ALA A 50 18.48 2.81 4.76
C ALA A 50 17.94 2.28 3.42
N LEU A 51 18.83 1.97 2.46
CA LEU A 51 18.44 1.39 1.17
C LEU A 51 17.75 0.04 1.33
N GLU A 52 18.30 -0.83 2.17
CA GLU A 52 17.72 -2.15 2.45
C GLU A 52 16.28 -2.03 2.97
N TYR A 53 16.06 -1.25 4.01
CA TYR A 53 14.75 -1.15 4.66
C TYR A 53 13.74 -0.34 3.85
N TYR A 54 14.17 0.71 3.13
CA TYR A 54 13.28 1.37 2.17
C TYR A 54 12.85 0.42 1.05
N THR A 55 13.78 -0.40 0.54
CA THR A 55 13.47 -1.38 -0.51
C THR A 55 12.44 -2.38 -0.02
N MET A 56 12.66 -2.97 1.16
CA MET A 56 11.70 -3.88 1.78
C MET A 56 10.34 -3.23 2.04
N SER A 57 10.33 -1.99 2.54
CA SER A 57 9.12 -1.22 2.78
C SER A 57 8.33 -1.00 1.50
N LEU A 58 8.99 -0.54 0.42
CA LEU A 58 8.34 -0.29 -0.86
C LEU A 58 7.83 -1.59 -1.50
N GLN A 59 8.56 -2.69 -1.39
CA GLN A 59 8.13 -3.99 -1.91
C GLN A 59 6.86 -4.51 -1.20
N ALA A 60 6.76 -4.26 0.11
CA ALA A 60 5.58 -4.64 0.88
C ALA A 60 4.41 -3.65 0.73
N ASN A 61 4.71 -2.37 0.49
CA ASN A 61 3.73 -1.32 0.21
C ASN A 61 4.16 -0.39 -0.95
N PRO A 62 3.98 -0.84 -2.21
CA PRO A 62 4.23 -0.06 -3.42
C PRO A 62 3.56 1.30 -3.52
N GLY A 63 2.46 1.50 -2.78
CA GLY A 63 1.71 2.77 -2.74
C GLY A 63 2.36 3.86 -1.89
N ASN A 64 3.49 3.58 -1.23
CA ASN A 64 4.16 4.56 -0.38
C ASN A 64 5.05 5.52 -1.20
N ASP A 65 4.48 6.64 -1.66
CA ASP A 65 5.21 7.62 -2.48
C ASP A 65 6.34 8.31 -1.74
N ARG A 66 6.26 8.40 -0.41
CA ARG A 66 7.34 8.92 0.42
C ARG A 66 8.58 8.03 0.26
N VAL A 67 8.43 6.73 0.46
CA VAL A 67 9.53 5.76 0.31
C VAL A 67 10.01 5.68 -1.14
N ARG A 68 9.09 5.69 -2.11
CA ARG A 68 9.43 5.73 -3.54
C ARG A 68 10.34 6.92 -3.87
N ARG A 69 9.99 8.12 -3.41
CA ARG A 69 10.81 9.32 -3.61
C ARG A 69 12.16 9.22 -2.91
N LYS A 70 12.22 8.72 -1.67
CA LYS A 70 13.49 8.48 -0.96
C LYS A 70 14.43 7.57 -1.77
N LEU A 71 13.91 6.47 -2.31
CA LEU A 71 14.71 5.55 -3.13
C LEU A 71 15.19 6.20 -4.44
N LEU A 72 14.32 6.97 -5.11
CA LEU A 72 14.68 7.74 -6.30
C LEU A 72 15.77 8.79 -6.02
N ASP A 73 15.65 9.53 -4.92
CA ASP A 73 16.65 10.51 -4.46
C ASP A 73 17.99 9.83 -4.14
N MET A 74 17.94 8.57 -3.71
CA MET A 74 19.09 7.71 -3.52
C MET A 74 19.58 7.07 -4.84
N GLY A 75 19.05 7.43 -6.00
CA GLY A 75 19.49 6.93 -7.31
C GLY A 75 19.12 5.47 -7.58
N VAL A 76 18.14 4.92 -6.86
CA VAL A 76 17.61 3.58 -7.11
C VAL A 76 16.61 3.66 -8.25
N ASP A 77 16.73 2.78 -9.23
CA ASP A 77 15.71 2.58 -10.25
C ASP A 77 14.53 1.78 -9.67
N VAL A 78 13.54 2.49 -9.16
CA VAL A 78 12.36 1.89 -8.51
C VAL A 78 11.52 1.02 -9.45
N ALA A 79 11.63 1.20 -10.77
CA ALA A 79 10.93 0.35 -11.74
C ALA A 79 11.46 -1.10 -11.74
N THR A 80 12.71 -1.30 -11.29
CA THR A 80 13.28 -2.63 -11.09
C THR A 80 12.78 -3.32 -9.82
N LEU A 81 12.29 -2.55 -8.85
CA LEU A 81 11.78 -3.06 -7.57
C LEU A 81 10.28 -3.34 -7.65
N ILE A 82 9.54 -2.38 -8.22
CA ILE A 82 8.09 -2.43 -8.44
C ILE A 82 7.85 -2.16 -9.92
N PRO A 83 7.72 -3.21 -10.75
CA PRO A 83 7.33 -3.02 -12.14
C PRO A 83 5.98 -2.30 -12.21
N GLU A 84 5.90 -1.26 -13.02
CA GLU A 84 4.64 -0.56 -13.28
C GLU A 84 3.65 -1.52 -13.95
N PHE A 85 2.42 -1.57 -13.44
CA PHE A 85 1.36 -2.34 -14.04
C PHE A 85 0.32 -1.39 -14.65
N VAL A 86 0.09 -1.51 -15.96
CA VAL A 86 -0.89 -0.67 -16.65
C VAL A 86 -2.15 -1.49 -16.91
N VAL A 87 -3.29 -1.02 -16.39
CA VAL A 87 -4.60 -1.62 -16.65
C VAL A 87 -5.28 -0.88 -17.80
N ALA A 88 -5.82 -1.62 -18.76
CA ALA A 88 -6.50 -1.01 -19.90
C ALA A 88 -7.70 -0.15 -19.44
N PRO A 89 -7.96 1.02 -20.06
CA PRO A 89 -9.05 1.91 -19.65
C PRO A 89 -10.43 1.24 -19.65
N ALA A 90 -10.68 0.33 -20.60
CA ALA A 90 -11.92 -0.44 -20.66
C ALA A 90 -12.10 -1.37 -19.45
N THR A 91 -11.02 -1.99 -18.97
CA THR A 91 -11.04 -2.81 -17.75
C THR A 91 -11.27 -1.95 -16.52
N LEU A 92 -10.61 -0.79 -16.41
CA LEU A 92 -10.81 0.15 -15.31
C LEU A 92 -12.26 0.65 -15.20
N ALA A 93 -12.89 0.92 -16.34
CA ALA A 93 -14.29 1.29 -16.38
C ALA A 93 -15.21 0.20 -15.79
N THR A 94 -14.81 -1.08 -15.79
CA THR A 94 -15.59 -2.16 -15.15
C THR A 94 -15.55 -2.10 -13.62
N TYR A 95 -14.52 -1.50 -13.03
CA TYR A 95 -14.38 -1.33 -11.59
C TYR A 95 -15.15 -0.12 -11.06
N ALA A 96 -15.37 0.91 -11.90
CA ALA A 96 -16.15 2.08 -11.53
C ALA A 96 -17.57 1.69 -11.09
N GLY A 97 -18.07 2.38 -10.07
CA GLY A 97 -19.36 2.07 -9.46
C GLY A 97 -19.42 2.38 -7.97
N ARG A 98 -20.52 1.98 -7.34
CA ARG A 98 -20.72 2.14 -5.90
C ARG A 98 -20.61 0.81 -5.18
N TYR A 99 -20.00 0.83 -4.01
CA TYR A 99 -19.72 -0.36 -3.20
C TYR A 99 -20.25 -0.15 -1.78
N ARG A 100 -21.00 -1.12 -1.27
CA ARG A 100 -21.57 -1.10 0.08
C ARG A 100 -20.66 -1.87 1.03
N PHE A 101 -20.04 -1.14 1.95
CA PHE A 101 -19.26 -1.66 3.07
C PHE A 101 -20.19 -2.05 4.24
N PRO A 102 -19.69 -2.80 5.24
CA PRO A 102 -20.44 -3.07 6.46
C PRO A 102 -20.90 -1.77 7.15
N GLY A 103 -22.08 -1.81 7.79
CA GLY A 103 -22.66 -0.63 8.44
C GLY A 103 -23.28 0.39 7.48
N ASP A 104 -23.64 -0.05 6.27
CA ASP A 104 -24.30 0.76 5.22
C ASP A 104 -23.49 1.97 4.73
N ILE A 105 -22.18 1.95 4.97
CA ILE A 105 -21.25 2.92 4.40
C ILE A 105 -21.13 2.63 2.90
N VAL A 106 -21.20 3.68 2.08
CA VAL A 106 -21.04 3.55 0.63
C VAL A 106 -19.74 4.22 0.19
N GLY A 107 -18.90 3.45 -0.49
CA GLY A 107 -17.77 3.96 -1.25
C GLY A 107 -18.08 4.09 -2.73
N THR A 108 -17.45 5.04 -3.39
CA THR A 108 -17.56 5.26 -4.84
C THR A 108 -16.19 5.09 -5.47
N ILE A 109 -16.10 4.22 -6.48
CA ILE A 109 -14.94 4.10 -7.38
C ILE A 109 -15.27 4.86 -8.65
N ARG A 110 -14.39 5.77 -9.04
CA ARG A 110 -14.51 6.54 -10.27
C ARG A 110 -13.21 6.54 -11.04
N GLN A 111 -13.33 6.54 -12.37
CA GLN A 111 -12.19 6.78 -13.24
C GLN A 111 -11.94 8.28 -13.30
N VAL A 112 -10.68 8.67 -13.08
CA VAL A 112 -10.22 10.06 -13.14
C VAL A 112 -9.30 10.23 -14.36
N GLN A 113 -8.61 11.37 -14.46
CA GLN A 113 -7.71 11.66 -15.56
C GLN A 113 -6.57 10.63 -15.65
N ASP A 114 -5.95 10.53 -16.83
CA ASP A 114 -4.85 9.59 -17.12
C ASP A 114 -5.18 8.12 -16.91
N ALA A 115 -6.47 7.77 -16.96
CA ALA A 115 -6.96 6.43 -16.71
C ALA A 115 -6.53 5.88 -15.35
N ALA A 116 -6.48 6.71 -14.32
CA ALA A 116 -6.39 6.25 -12.94
C ALA A 116 -7.79 6.00 -12.35
N LEU A 117 -7.86 5.22 -11.27
CA LEU A 117 -9.05 5.12 -10.43
C LEU A 117 -8.85 5.89 -9.14
N GLU A 118 -9.94 6.41 -8.61
CA GLU A 118 -10.00 7.06 -7.31
C GLU A 118 -11.14 6.43 -6.49
N ILE A 119 -10.88 6.21 -5.21
CA ILE A 119 -11.88 5.79 -4.24
C ILE A 119 -12.25 6.95 -3.33
N GLN A 120 -13.56 7.12 -3.15
CA GLN A 120 -14.13 8.01 -2.15
C GLN A 120 -14.98 7.19 -1.18
N VAL A 121 -14.68 7.27 0.12
CA VAL A 121 -15.49 6.69 1.19
C VAL A 121 -15.79 7.79 2.20
N PHE A 122 -17.04 7.90 2.64
CA PHE A 122 -17.43 8.93 3.60
C PHE A 122 -16.52 8.91 4.85
N GLY A 123 -15.99 10.08 5.23
CA GLY A 123 -15.10 10.22 6.38
C GLY A 123 -13.63 9.92 6.10
N LEU A 124 -13.29 9.46 4.89
CA LEU A 124 -11.91 9.29 4.43
C LEU A 124 -11.57 10.30 3.31
N PRO A 125 -10.30 10.69 3.17
CA PRO A 125 -9.84 11.44 2.00
C PRO A 125 -10.08 10.65 0.71
N ASP A 126 -10.37 11.36 -0.38
CA ASP A 126 -10.31 10.78 -1.73
C ASP A 126 -8.87 10.29 -1.99
N THR A 127 -8.73 9.07 -2.49
CA THR A 127 -7.42 8.42 -2.65
C THR A 127 -7.29 7.75 -4.00
N LEU A 128 -6.16 7.97 -4.69
CA LEU A 128 -5.85 7.32 -5.95
C LEU A 128 -5.53 5.84 -5.73
N LEU A 129 -5.93 5.02 -6.71
CA LEU A 129 -5.65 3.59 -6.74
C LEU A 129 -4.52 3.32 -7.72
N VAL A 130 -3.42 2.78 -7.20
CA VAL A 130 -2.22 2.42 -7.97
C VAL A 130 -2.29 0.92 -8.30
N PRO A 131 -2.41 0.54 -9.58
CA PRO A 131 -2.46 -0.87 -9.98
C PRO A 131 -1.13 -1.60 -9.72
N ILE A 132 -1.23 -2.83 -9.23
CA ILE A 132 -0.10 -3.78 -9.13
C ILE A 132 -0.35 -5.08 -9.89
N SER A 133 -1.62 -5.35 -10.22
CA SER A 133 -2.06 -6.38 -11.14
C SER A 133 -3.39 -5.93 -11.76
N GLU A 134 -4.04 -6.79 -12.54
CA GLU A 134 -5.30 -6.44 -13.21
C GLU A 134 -6.42 -6.06 -12.23
N ASP A 135 -6.56 -6.81 -11.13
CA ASP A 135 -7.65 -6.66 -10.15
C ASP A 135 -7.17 -6.15 -8.77
N VAL A 136 -5.86 -6.00 -8.54
CA VAL A 136 -5.30 -5.57 -7.24
C VAL A 136 -4.64 -4.21 -7.33
N PHE A 137 -4.97 -3.35 -6.37
CA PHE A 137 -4.55 -1.95 -6.29
C PHE A 137 -4.09 -1.61 -4.87
N PHE A 138 -3.09 -0.74 -4.75
CA PHE A 138 -2.81 -0.04 -3.50
C PHE A 138 -3.51 1.32 -3.49
N LEU A 139 -3.89 1.77 -2.31
CA LEU A 139 -4.29 3.16 -2.11
C LEU A 139 -3.04 4.00 -1.89
N GLU A 140 -2.85 4.99 -2.75
CA GLU A 140 -1.71 5.90 -2.72
C GLU A 140 -1.52 6.51 -1.32
N ASN A 141 -0.29 6.53 -0.82
CA ASN A 141 0.08 7.07 0.49
C ASN A 141 -0.61 6.41 1.70
N THR A 142 -1.06 5.16 1.56
CA THR A 142 -1.62 4.37 2.66
C THR A 142 -1.03 2.94 2.68
N GLU A 143 -1.35 2.16 3.71
CA GLU A 143 -1.06 0.71 3.76
C GLU A 143 -2.22 -0.15 3.22
N ALA A 144 -3.26 0.47 2.68
CA ALA A 144 -4.43 -0.25 2.22
C ALA A 144 -4.20 -0.86 0.82
N GLN A 145 -4.73 -2.07 0.64
CA GLN A 145 -4.94 -2.69 -0.66
C GLN A 145 -6.43 -2.87 -0.93
N LEU A 146 -6.77 -2.81 -2.21
CA LEU A 146 -8.08 -3.14 -2.75
C LEU A 146 -7.94 -4.23 -3.80
N THR A 147 -8.73 -5.28 -3.64
CA THR A 147 -8.89 -6.34 -4.65
C THR A 147 -10.29 -6.29 -5.19
N PHE A 148 -10.47 -6.13 -6.50
CA PHE A 148 -11.76 -6.29 -7.15
C PHE A 148 -12.06 -7.77 -7.36
N ASN A 149 -13.25 -8.21 -6.93
CA ASN A 149 -13.65 -9.61 -7.06
C ASN A 149 -14.67 -9.76 -8.18
N ARG A 150 -14.48 -10.79 -8.99
CA ARG A 150 -15.33 -11.10 -10.15
C ARG A 150 -16.16 -12.34 -9.88
N ASP A 151 -17.39 -12.33 -10.37
CA ASP A 151 -18.27 -13.48 -10.37
C ASP A 151 -17.85 -14.52 -11.43
N ALA A 152 -18.59 -15.64 -11.50
CA ALA A 152 -18.33 -16.72 -12.47
C ALA A 152 -18.50 -16.30 -13.95
N SER A 153 -19.13 -15.15 -14.22
CA SER A 153 -19.27 -14.56 -15.56
C SER A 153 -18.16 -13.56 -15.90
N GLY A 154 -17.26 -13.28 -14.95
CA GLY A 154 -16.18 -12.30 -15.09
C GLY A 154 -16.58 -10.86 -14.75
N LYS A 155 -17.81 -10.64 -14.25
CA LYS A 155 -18.30 -9.32 -13.86
C LYS A 155 -17.85 -8.99 -12.45
N VAL A 156 -17.38 -7.77 -12.23
CA VAL A 156 -17.02 -7.27 -10.90
C VAL A 156 -18.28 -7.21 -10.03
N GLU A 157 -18.29 -7.98 -8.93
CA GLU A 157 -19.42 -8.08 -8.01
C GLU A 157 -19.12 -7.48 -6.63
N SER A 158 -17.85 -7.34 -6.28
CA SER A 158 -17.44 -6.76 -5.00
C SER A 158 -16.00 -6.28 -5.04
N LEU A 159 -15.56 -5.69 -3.93
CA LEU A 159 -14.17 -5.47 -3.62
C LEU A 159 -13.85 -5.95 -2.20
N THR A 160 -12.57 -6.26 -1.97
CA THR A 160 -12.01 -6.58 -0.66
C THR A 160 -10.98 -5.51 -0.32
N TRP A 161 -11.21 -4.78 0.77
CA TRP A 161 -10.27 -3.81 1.32
C TRP A 161 -9.44 -4.47 2.41
N LEU A 162 -8.13 -4.58 2.20
CA LEU A 162 -7.17 -5.06 3.20
C LEU A 162 -6.47 -3.85 3.84
N LEU A 163 -6.55 -3.71 5.15
CA LEU A 163 -5.84 -2.69 5.91
C LEU A 163 -5.33 -3.27 7.22
N TYR A 164 -4.02 -3.14 7.51
CA TYR A 164 -3.39 -3.68 8.72
C TYR A 164 -3.71 -5.17 8.97
N GLY A 165 -3.74 -5.98 7.91
CA GLY A 165 -4.06 -7.41 7.99
C GLY A 165 -5.55 -7.73 8.22
N ARG A 166 -6.43 -6.73 8.20
CA ARG A 166 -7.88 -6.92 8.31
C ARG A 166 -8.54 -6.71 6.96
N GLU A 167 -9.38 -7.66 6.59
CA GLU A 167 -10.18 -7.58 5.37
C GLU A 167 -11.58 -7.06 5.66
N VAL A 168 -12.05 -6.17 4.79
CA VAL A 168 -13.41 -5.67 4.76
C VAL A 168 -13.96 -5.88 3.35
N HIS A 169 -15.03 -6.67 3.25
CA HIS A 169 -15.69 -6.93 1.98
C HIS A 169 -16.77 -5.88 1.70
N ALA A 170 -16.85 -5.37 0.47
CA ALA A 170 -17.88 -4.45 0.02
C ALA A 170 -18.51 -4.90 -1.30
N SER A 171 -19.82 -5.14 -1.30
CA SER A 171 -20.56 -5.57 -2.50
C SER A 171 -20.76 -4.39 -3.46
N LYS A 172 -20.58 -4.63 -4.75
CA LYS A 172 -20.94 -3.65 -5.79
C LYS A 172 -22.46 -3.53 -5.86
N ILE A 173 -22.97 -2.31 -5.88
CA ILE A 173 -24.41 -2.02 -5.87
C ILE A 173 -24.88 -1.23 -7.10
N GLU A 174 -23.97 -0.53 -7.77
CA GLU A 174 -24.20 0.22 -9.01
C GLU A 174 -22.95 0.14 -9.89
#